data_AF-A0A9P3ET55-F1
#
_entry.id   AF-A0A9P3ET55-F1
#
_cell.length_a   1.000
_cell.length_b   1.000
_cell.length_c   1.000
_cell.angle_alpha   90.00
_cell.angle_beta   90.00
_cell.angle_gamma   90.00
#
_symmetry.space_group_name_H-M   'P 1'
#
loop_
_entity.id
_entity.type
_entity.pdbx_description
1 polymer ?
#
loop_
_entity_poly.entity_id
_entity_poly.type
_entity_poly.pdbx_seq_one_letter_code
_entity_poly.pdbx_strand_id
1 'polypeptide(L)'
;MLEQPNEGSCDGLERMAEHTMMIFIIVALSALTVTLTQPIRRPPWHGAVSIVNYLSTNLYVRSVSVEDGPLHILPANGGRYNETWRPNVNSTGVSIKIATSTDMTDVLQFEYSAIDPTIYWDVSCINLSNGSRLIAEGFTAIASDKNCQPVVCDRGDGDCPDVYHEPDDNYAIRGCPINTTIVMQIGSP
;
A
#
# COMPACT_ATOMS: atom_id res chain seq x y z
N MET A 1 -38.97 -19.85 14.38
CA MET A 1 -38.18 -19.59 13.17
C MET A 1 -37.64 -18.19 13.36
N LEU A 2 -36.43 -18.08 13.89
CA LEU A 2 -35.72 -16.83 14.13
C LEU A 2 -34.39 -17.00 13.37
N GLU A 3 -34.23 -16.27 12.28
CA GLU A 3 -33.00 -16.22 11.48
C GLU A 3 -31.96 -15.40 12.24
N GLN A 4 -30.78 -15.98 12.44
CA GLN A 4 -29.58 -15.29 12.94
C GLN A 4 -28.86 -14.63 11.75
N PRO A 5 -28.27 -13.43 11.92
CA PRO A 5 -27.48 -12.80 10.86
C PRO A 5 -26.10 -13.46 10.73
N ASN A 6 -25.66 -13.52 9.48
CA ASN A 6 -24.43 -14.10 8.96
C ASN A 6 -23.20 -13.32 9.45
N GLU A 7 -22.35 -13.94 10.28
CA GLU A 7 -21.06 -13.41 10.72
C GLU A 7 -19.97 -13.92 9.75
N GLY A 8 -19.56 -13.08 8.80
CA GLY A 8 -18.36 -13.28 7.98
C GLY A 8 -17.15 -12.66 8.67
N SER A 9 -16.15 -13.48 9.01
CA SER A 9 -15.06 -13.19 9.93
C SER A 9 -13.73 -12.96 9.20
N CYS A 10 -13.09 -11.80 9.39
CA CYS A 10 -11.73 -11.46 8.95
C CYS A 10 -10.70 -11.78 10.04
N ASP A 11 -10.47 -13.06 10.34
CA ASP A 11 -9.52 -13.47 11.39
C ASP A 11 -8.60 -14.59 10.87
N GLY A 12 -7.39 -14.21 10.45
CA GLY A 12 -6.35 -15.10 9.94
C GLY A 12 -5.10 -15.08 10.81
N LEU A 13 -4.97 -16.05 11.73
CA LEU A 13 -3.82 -16.26 12.61
C LEU A 13 -2.55 -16.74 11.88
N GLU A 14 -1.41 -16.17 12.29
CA GLU A 14 -0.03 -16.56 11.93
C GLU A 14 0.32 -18.02 12.26
N ARG A 15 1.12 -18.70 11.42
CA ARG A 15 1.98 -19.84 11.87
C ARG A 15 3.14 -20.22 10.93
N MET A 16 4.34 -20.18 11.53
CA MET A 16 5.49 -21.12 11.50
C MET A 16 6.29 -21.40 10.22
N ALA A 17 7.63 -21.30 10.32
CA ALA A 17 8.55 -22.35 9.83
C ALA A 17 9.94 -22.25 10.50
N GLU A 18 10.27 -23.23 11.34
CA GLU A 18 11.65 -23.61 11.70
C GLU A 18 12.25 -24.48 10.59
N HIS A 19 13.54 -24.33 10.25
CA HIS A 19 14.32 -25.37 9.55
C HIS A 19 15.81 -25.36 9.97
N THR A 20 16.25 -26.51 10.46
CA THR A 20 17.61 -26.91 10.82
C THR A 20 18.60 -26.78 9.66
N MET A 21 19.78 -26.16 9.88
CA MET A 21 20.84 -26.01 8.86
C MET A 21 22.15 -26.71 9.29
N MET A 22 22.62 -27.64 8.46
CA MET A 22 23.89 -28.37 8.62
C MET A 22 25.12 -27.44 8.50
N ILE A 23 26.11 -27.68 9.36
CA ILE A 23 27.39 -26.97 9.40
C ILE A 23 28.32 -27.51 8.29
N PHE A 24 28.71 -26.64 7.36
CA PHE A 24 29.85 -26.84 6.46
C PHE A 24 30.97 -25.87 6.84
N ILE A 25 32.13 -26.41 7.23
CA ILE A 25 33.35 -25.63 7.47
C ILE A 25 33.90 -25.20 6.11
N ILE A 26 33.80 -23.91 5.79
CA ILE A 26 34.41 -23.31 4.59
C ILE A 26 35.61 -22.46 5.04
N VAL A 27 36.78 -22.76 4.49
CA VAL A 27 38.02 -22.01 4.68
C VAL A 27 37.85 -20.63 4.06
N ALA A 28 37.86 -19.58 4.89
CA ALA A 28 37.66 -18.20 4.46
C ALA A 28 38.93 -17.63 3.81
N LEU A 29 38.93 -17.51 2.47
CA LEU A 29 39.84 -16.64 1.75
C LEU A 29 39.15 -15.28 1.62
N SER A 30 39.55 -14.30 2.43
CA SER A 30 38.93 -12.97 2.46
C SER A 30 39.32 -12.15 1.22
N ALA A 31 38.57 -12.32 0.13
CA ALA A 31 38.53 -11.32 -0.93
C ALA A 31 37.78 -10.08 -0.41
N LEU A 32 38.46 -8.93 -0.35
CA LEU A 32 37.78 -7.65 -0.17
C LEU A 32 36.90 -7.41 -1.40
N THR A 33 35.61 -7.70 -1.28
CA THR A 33 34.61 -7.26 -2.25
C THR A 33 34.34 -5.78 -2.01
N VAL A 34 34.93 -4.92 -2.85
CA VAL A 34 34.52 -3.52 -2.94
C VAL A 34 33.14 -3.51 -3.61
N THR A 35 32.07 -3.37 -2.82
CA THR A 35 30.73 -3.13 -3.36
C THR A 35 30.68 -1.71 -3.90
N LEU A 36 30.74 -1.57 -5.22
CA LEU A 36 30.46 -0.30 -5.87
C LEU A 36 28.96 -0.02 -5.72
N THR A 37 28.57 0.80 -4.74
CA THR A 37 27.22 1.35 -4.63
C THR A 37 27.00 2.28 -5.81
N GLN A 38 26.58 1.74 -6.95
CA GLN A 38 26.07 2.56 -8.03
C GLN A 38 24.80 3.24 -7.51
N PRO A 39 24.68 4.58 -7.61
CA PRO A 39 23.43 5.23 -7.29
C PRO A 39 22.35 4.64 -8.19
N ILE A 40 21.27 4.11 -7.60
CA ILE A 40 20.12 3.62 -8.35
C ILE A 40 19.64 4.80 -9.22
N ARG A 41 19.94 4.74 -10.52
CA ARG A 41 19.53 5.77 -11.47
C ARG A 41 18.01 5.67 -11.58
N ARG A 42 17.30 6.62 -10.96
CA ARG A 42 15.85 6.68 -11.07
C ARG A 42 15.48 6.79 -12.56
N PRO A 43 14.58 5.94 -13.05
CA PRO A 43 14.03 6.09 -14.39
C PRO A 43 13.37 7.48 -14.52
N PRO A 44 13.34 8.07 -15.73
CA PRO A 44 12.75 9.38 -15.97
C PRO A 44 11.21 9.29 -16.01
N TRP A 45 10.59 8.68 -15.01
CA TRP A 45 9.14 8.62 -14.87
C TRP A 45 8.63 9.91 -14.23
N HIS A 46 7.51 10.40 -14.74
CA HIS A 46 6.84 11.60 -14.24
C HIS A 46 5.58 11.29 -13.42
N GLY A 47 5.19 10.02 -13.34
CA GLY A 47 4.06 9.57 -12.55
C GLY A 47 4.35 9.56 -11.05
N ALA A 48 3.27 9.60 -10.27
CA ALA A 48 3.33 9.73 -8.81
C ALA A 48 2.01 9.31 -8.17
N VAL A 49 2.01 9.14 -6.85
CA VAL A 49 0.80 9.09 -6.03
C VAL A 49 0.72 10.32 -5.13
N SER A 50 -0.48 10.83 -4.96
CA SER A 50 -0.80 11.93 -4.07
C SER A 50 -1.95 11.52 -3.14
N ILE A 51 -1.66 11.40 -1.84
CA ILE A 51 -2.68 11.04 -0.83
C ILE A 51 -3.10 12.32 -0.11
N VAL A 52 -4.41 12.55 -0.02
CA VAL A 52 -5.01 13.75 0.59
C VAL A 52 -5.90 13.35 1.75
N ASN A 53 -5.70 14.00 2.89
CA ASN A 53 -6.48 13.80 4.09
C ASN A 53 -7.58 14.86 4.20
N TYR A 54 -8.84 14.51 3.95
CA TYR A 54 -9.99 15.40 4.23
C TYR A 54 -10.66 15.12 5.58
N LEU A 55 -10.12 14.20 6.39
CA LEU A 55 -10.64 13.96 7.73
C LEU A 55 -10.36 15.15 8.65
N SER A 56 -11.16 15.26 9.71
CA SER A 56 -10.97 16.23 10.78
C SER A 56 -9.85 15.86 11.76
N THR A 57 -9.16 14.74 11.53
CA THR A 57 -8.03 14.24 12.31
C THR A 57 -6.80 14.06 11.41
N ASN A 58 -5.61 14.04 12.01
CA ASN A 58 -4.40 13.73 11.25
C ASN A 58 -4.40 12.28 10.76
N LEU A 59 -3.74 12.05 9.62
CA LEU A 59 -3.37 10.71 9.16
C LEU A 59 -1.86 10.51 9.30
N TYR A 60 -1.46 9.26 9.47
CA TYR A 60 -0.08 8.84 9.57
C TYR A 60 0.24 7.93 8.38
N VAL A 61 1.28 8.28 7.63
CA VAL A 61 1.62 7.63 6.37
C VAL A 61 3.05 7.15 6.38
N ARG A 62 3.29 5.92 5.92
CA ARG A 62 4.62 5.36 5.74
C ARG A 62 4.70 4.58 4.44
N SER A 63 5.69 4.89 3.62
CA SER A 63 5.99 4.13 2.40
C SER A 63 6.96 2.99 2.72
N VAL A 64 6.51 1.75 2.59
CA VAL A 64 7.24 0.53 2.94
C VAL A 64 7.70 -0.18 1.67
N SER A 65 8.95 -0.66 1.67
CA SER A 65 9.53 -1.42 0.55
C SER A 65 10.72 -2.26 1.04
N VAL A 66 11.71 -2.54 0.18
CA VAL A 66 13.03 -3.05 0.64
C VAL A 66 13.70 -2.11 1.66
N GLU A 67 13.49 -0.80 1.50
CA GLU A 67 13.86 0.22 2.47
C GLU A 67 12.62 1.03 2.83
N ASP A 68 12.36 1.13 4.13
CA ASP A 68 11.21 1.87 4.66
C ASP A 68 11.47 3.37 4.72
N GLY A 69 10.47 4.13 4.29
CA GLY A 69 10.43 5.57 4.48
C GLY A 69 10.15 5.97 5.93
N PRO A 70 10.39 7.25 6.28
CA PRO A 70 10.02 7.79 7.57
C PRO A 70 8.49 7.86 7.73
N LEU A 71 8.02 8.05 8.97
CA LEU A 71 6.62 8.34 9.23
C LEU A 71 6.32 9.80 8.84
N HIS A 72 5.26 10.00 8.06
CA HIS A 72 4.73 11.30 7.70
C HIS A 72 3.40 11.55 8.41
N ILE A 73 3.18 12.79 8.87
CA ILE A 73 1.91 13.22 9.42
C ILE A 73 1.24 14.09 8.36
N LEU A 74 0.03 13.73 7.96
CA LEU A 74 -0.82 14.52 7.07
C LEU A 74 -1.81 15.28 7.95
N PRO A 75 -1.68 16.62 8.07
CA PRO A 75 -2.62 17.42 8.84
C PRO A 75 -4.07 17.16 8.42
N ALA A 76 -4.99 17.26 9.38
CA ALA A 76 -6.42 17.28 9.11
C ALA A 76 -6.82 18.36 8.07
N ASN A 77 -7.95 18.15 7.39
CA ASN A 77 -8.60 19.13 6.52
C ASN A 77 -7.73 19.62 5.34
N GLY A 78 -7.02 18.71 4.67
CA GLY A 78 -6.35 18.94 3.39
C GLY A 78 -4.85 18.62 3.37
N GLY A 79 -4.30 18.04 4.45
CA GLY A 79 -2.91 17.57 4.46
C GLY A 79 -2.62 16.57 3.34
N ARG A 80 -1.38 16.57 2.83
CA ARG A 80 -1.02 15.79 1.64
C ARG A 80 0.32 15.08 1.78
N TYR A 81 0.39 13.86 1.25
CA TYR A 81 1.63 13.13 0.98
C TYR A 81 1.79 12.94 -0.54
N ASN A 82 3.02 13.04 -1.03
CA ASN A 82 3.32 12.82 -2.45
C ASN A 82 4.55 11.94 -2.58
N GLU A 83 4.49 10.97 -3.48
CA GLU A 83 5.61 10.10 -3.82
C GLU A 83 5.66 9.86 -5.32
N THR A 84 6.80 10.13 -5.94
CA THR A 84 7.08 9.72 -7.33
C THR A 84 7.32 8.21 -7.36
N TRP A 85 6.94 7.55 -8.45
CA TRP A 85 7.16 6.11 -8.58
C TRP A 85 8.62 5.71 -8.32
N ARG A 86 8.78 4.72 -7.45
CA ARG A 86 10.05 4.05 -7.19
C ARG A 86 10.13 2.78 -8.03
N PRO A 87 11.30 2.44 -8.61
CA PRO A 87 11.47 1.16 -9.30
C PRO A 87 11.12 -0.01 -8.40
N ASN A 88 10.51 -1.05 -8.96
CA ASN A 88 10.42 -2.33 -8.28
C ASN A 88 11.84 -2.91 -8.10
N VAL A 89 12.21 -3.24 -6.86
CA VAL A 89 13.53 -3.78 -6.51
C VAL A 89 13.35 -5.20 -5.99
N ASN A 90 14.06 -6.18 -6.54
CA ASN A 90 13.98 -7.58 -6.14
C ASN A 90 12.54 -8.13 -6.14
N SER A 91 11.74 -7.77 -7.14
CA SER A 91 10.31 -8.12 -7.25
C SER A 91 9.44 -7.62 -6.10
N THR A 92 9.95 -6.70 -5.27
CA THR A 92 9.22 -6.11 -4.14
C THR A 92 8.58 -4.80 -4.58
N GLY A 93 7.25 -4.74 -4.49
CA GLY A 93 6.48 -3.52 -4.69
C GLY A 93 6.66 -2.52 -3.55
N VAL A 94 5.93 -1.42 -3.62
CA VAL A 94 5.82 -0.44 -2.55
C VAL A 94 4.42 -0.52 -1.97
N SER A 95 4.32 -0.52 -0.64
CA SER A 95 3.06 -0.43 0.08
C SER A 95 3.07 0.85 0.92
N ILE A 96 2.23 1.82 0.56
CA ILE A 96 2.04 3.05 1.32
C ILE A 96 0.94 2.79 2.34
N LYS A 97 1.36 2.64 3.60
CA LYS A 97 0.51 2.38 4.74
C LYS A 97 -0.06 3.70 5.26
N ILE A 98 -1.37 3.74 5.50
CA ILE A 98 -2.13 4.90 5.96
C ILE A 98 -2.93 4.49 7.19
N ALA A 99 -2.78 5.22 8.29
CA ALA A 99 -3.46 4.94 9.56
C ALA A 99 -3.97 6.22 10.23
N THR A 100 -4.86 6.08 11.20
CA THR A 100 -5.37 7.20 12.04
C THR A 100 -4.62 7.36 13.37
N SER A 101 -3.64 6.49 13.62
CA SER A 101 -2.80 6.46 14.82
C SER A 101 -1.31 6.31 14.48
N THR A 102 -0.43 6.74 15.38
CA THR A 102 1.03 6.67 15.20
C THR A 102 1.60 5.25 15.29
N ASP A 103 0.86 4.32 15.90
CA ASP A 103 1.27 2.92 16.02
C ASP A 103 1.08 2.12 14.73
N MET A 104 0.49 2.73 13.69
CA MET A 104 0.24 2.11 12.38
C MET A 104 -0.54 0.80 12.50
N THR A 105 -1.57 0.79 13.37
CA THR A 105 -2.61 -0.23 13.41
C THR A 105 -3.79 0.20 12.52
N ASP A 106 -4.66 -0.75 12.14
CA ASP A 106 -5.84 -0.46 11.32
C ASP A 106 -5.49 0.27 10.00
N VAL A 107 -4.75 -0.42 9.14
CA VAL A 107 -3.98 0.18 8.03
C VAL A 107 -4.68 -0.01 6.70
N LEU A 108 -4.98 1.11 6.04
CA LEU A 108 -5.31 1.16 4.63
C LEU A 108 -4.00 1.20 3.83
N GLN A 109 -3.93 0.43 2.76
CA GLN A 109 -2.71 0.33 1.95
C GLN A 109 -2.98 0.79 0.53
N PHE A 110 -2.15 1.69 0.02
CA PHE A 110 -2.03 1.94 -1.41
C PHE A 110 -0.78 1.23 -1.89
N GLU A 111 -0.94 0.20 -2.72
CA GLU A 111 0.17 -0.64 -3.15
C GLU A 111 0.46 -0.38 -4.63
N TYR A 112 1.74 -0.42 -5.01
CA TYR A 112 2.12 -0.29 -6.41
C TYR A 112 3.41 -1.04 -6.77
N SER A 113 3.51 -1.42 -8.03
CA SER A 113 4.70 -1.94 -8.67
C SER A 113 4.95 -1.22 -9.99
N ALA A 114 6.03 -0.43 -10.03
CA ALA A 114 6.45 0.29 -11.22
C ALA A 114 7.31 -0.61 -12.12
N ILE A 115 6.73 -1.08 -13.22
CA ILE A 115 7.35 -2.00 -14.18
C ILE A 115 7.12 -1.42 -15.57
N ASP A 116 8.11 -0.70 -16.11
CA ASP A 116 8.01 -0.01 -17.39
C ASP A 116 7.44 -0.92 -18.50
N PRO A 117 6.44 -0.46 -19.27
CA PRO A 117 5.88 0.90 -19.33
C PRO A 117 4.65 1.14 -18.43
N THR A 118 4.43 0.29 -17.42
CA THR A 118 3.19 0.22 -16.64
C THR A 118 3.42 0.48 -15.16
N ILE A 119 2.55 1.27 -14.53
CA ILE A 119 2.36 1.26 -13.07
C ILE A 119 1.20 0.31 -12.76
N TYR A 120 1.50 -0.77 -12.04
CA TYR A 120 0.49 -1.63 -11.43
C TYR A 120 0.19 -1.10 -10.03
N TRP A 121 -1.07 -1.04 -9.66
CA TRP A 121 -1.47 -0.51 -8.35
C TRP A 121 -2.82 -1.05 -7.92
N ASP A 122 -3.06 -0.98 -6.61
CA ASP A 122 -4.29 -1.37 -5.96
C ASP A 122 -4.45 -0.63 -4.63
N VAL A 123 -5.61 -0.83 -4.00
CA VAL A 123 -5.88 -0.39 -2.63
C VAL A 123 -6.32 -1.61 -1.85
N SER A 124 -5.77 -1.81 -0.66
CA SER A 124 -6.00 -2.97 0.18
C SER A 124 -6.53 -2.59 1.55
N CYS A 125 -7.62 -3.25 1.94
CA CYS A 125 -8.30 -3.14 3.23
C CYS A 125 -8.03 -4.34 4.15
N ILE A 126 -7.19 -5.30 3.75
CA ILE A 126 -6.88 -6.54 4.50
C ILE A 126 -6.49 -6.28 5.97
N ASN A 127 -5.88 -5.12 6.26
CA ASN A 127 -5.44 -4.76 7.61
C ASN A 127 -6.34 -3.71 8.29
N LEU A 128 -7.57 -3.53 7.79
CA LEU A 128 -8.59 -2.71 8.42
C LEU A 128 -9.57 -3.58 9.19
N SER A 129 -9.94 -3.10 10.36
CA SER A 129 -11.05 -3.59 11.16
C SER A 129 -12.38 -3.03 10.65
N ASN A 130 -13.47 -3.75 10.88
CA ASN A 130 -14.83 -3.29 10.51
C ASN A 130 -15.21 -1.93 11.14
N GLY A 131 -14.61 -1.59 12.29
CA GLY A 131 -14.81 -0.31 12.97
C GLY A 131 -13.88 0.80 12.48
N SER A 132 -13.10 0.56 11.43
CA SER A 132 -12.10 1.51 10.96
C SER A 132 -12.73 2.83 10.59
N ARG A 133 -12.10 3.91 11.05
CA ARG A 133 -12.49 5.26 10.63
C ARG A 133 -12.21 5.49 9.14
N LEU A 134 -11.24 4.81 8.56
CA LEU A 134 -10.93 4.95 7.13
C LEU A 134 -12.09 4.39 6.26
N ILE A 135 -12.69 3.27 6.67
CA ILE A 135 -13.90 2.73 6.05
C ILE A 135 -15.10 3.64 6.30
N ALA A 136 -15.32 4.04 7.55
CA ALA A 136 -16.47 4.87 7.94
C ALA A 136 -16.52 6.20 7.17
N GLU A 137 -15.36 6.75 6.81
CA GLU A 137 -15.25 8.03 6.11
C GLU A 137 -15.14 7.88 4.58
N GLY A 138 -14.92 6.67 4.07
CA GLY A 138 -14.77 6.38 2.65
C GLY A 138 -13.49 6.94 2.04
N PHE A 139 -13.18 6.50 0.81
CA PHE A 139 -12.01 6.96 0.08
C PHE A 139 -12.15 6.72 -1.43
N THR A 140 -11.35 7.45 -2.20
CA THR A 140 -11.23 7.25 -3.65
C THR A 140 -9.77 7.27 -4.08
N ALA A 141 -9.45 6.59 -5.18
CA ALA A 141 -8.17 6.74 -5.88
C ALA A 141 -8.43 6.90 -7.38
N ILE A 142 -8.09 8.08 -7.92
CA ILE A 142 -8.41 8.48 -9.28
C ILE A 142 -7.12 8.76 -10.05
N ALA A 143 -6.98 8.11 -11.19
CA ALA A 143 -5.86 8.31 -12.10
C ALA A 143 -6.03 9.56 -12.96
N SER A 144 -4.92 10.22 -13.29
CA SER A 144 -4.88 11.33 -14.24
C SER A 144 -5.17 10.87 -15.67
N ASP A 145 -4.83 9.61 -16.00
CA ASP A 145 -5.25 8.96 -17.24
C ASP A 145 -6.67 8.41 -17.06
N LYS A 146 -7.60 8.90 -17.89
CA LYS A 146 -9.03 8.56 -17.80
C LYS A 146 -9.36 7.13 -18.23
N ASN A 147 -8.42 6.43 -18.88
CA ASN A 147 -8.61 5.03 -19.27
C ASN A 147 -8.29 4.07 -18.11
N CYS A 148 -7.65 4.57 -17.07
CA CYS A 148 -7.41 3.81 -15.85
C CYS A 148 -8.67 3.76 -14.99
N GLN A 149 -9.03 2.56 -14.54
CA GLN A 149 -10.15 2.38 -13.65
C GLN A 149 -9.86 3.03 -12.28
N PRO A 150 -10.82 3.74 -11.67
CA PRO A 150 -10.67 4.31 -10.33
C PRO A 150 -10.93 3.24 -9.26
N VAL A 151 -10.58 3.58 -8.01
CA VAL A 151 -11.13 2.95 -6.80
C VAL A 151 -12.12 3.93 -6.18
N VAL A 152 -13.34 3.49 -5.91
CA VAL A 152 -14.36 4.29 -5.22
C VAL A 152 -15.00 3.46 -4.12
N CYS A 153 -14.70 3.79 -2.86
CA CYS A 153 -15.32 3.17 -1.69
C CYS A 153 -16.15 4.21 -0.95
N ASP A 154 -17.46 3.98 -0.93
CA ASP A 154 -18.41 4.86 -0.27
C ASP A 154 -18.23 4.83 1.26
N ARG A 155 -18.75 5.87 1.91
CA ARG A 155 -18.67 6.01 3.37
C ARG A 155 -19.37 4.84 4.06
N GLY A 156 -18.62 4.11 4.89
CA GLY A 156 -19.12 2.97 5.65
C GLY A 156 -19.26 1.68 4.84
N ASP A 157 -18.81 1.67 3.58
CA ASP A 157 -18.81 0.46 2.76
C ASP A 157 -17.59 -0.42 3.09
N GLY A 158 -17.79 -1.35 4.04
CA GLY A 158 -16.78 -2.33 4.43
C GLY A 158 -16.52 -3.41 3.38
N ASP A 159 -17.47 -3.63 2.46
CA ASP A 159 -17.40 -4.67 1.42
C ASP A 159 -17.10 -4.05 0.04
N CYS A 160 -16.43 -2.91 0.02
CA CYS A 160 -16.15 -2.16 -1.20
C CYS A 160 -15.53 -3.07 -2.29
N PRO A 161 -16.12 -3.18 -3.49
CA PRO A 161 -15.69 -4.17 -4.48
C PRO A 161 -14.44 -3.74 -5.27
N ASP A 162 -13.92 -2.54 -5.01
CA ASP A 162 -12.77 -1.98 -5.74
C ASP A 162 -11.42 -2.23 -5.05
N VAL A 163 -11.40 -2.94 -3.92
CA VAL A 163 -10.24 -3.12 -3.04
C VAL A 163 -10.01 -4.57 -2.66
N TYR A 164 -8.79 -4.89 -2.25
CA TYR A 164 -8.47 -6.19 -1.69
C TYR A 164 -8.97 -6.34 -0.26
N HIS A 165 -9.71 -7.42 -0.02
CA HIS A 165 -10.15 -7.84 1.31
C HIS A 165 -9.42 -9.07 1.82
N GLU A 166 -8.85 -9.88 0.92
CA GLU A 166 -8.14 -11.12 1.25
C GLU A 166 -6.77 -11.19 0.56
N PRO A 167 -5.76 -11.86 1.15
CA PRO A 167 -4.40 -11.94 0.58
C PRO A 167 -4.27 -12.62 -0.78
N ASP A 168 -5.21 -13.50 -1.14
CA ASP A 168 -5.22 -14.28 -2.39
C ASP A 168 -6.20 -13.75 -3.44
N ASP A 169 -6.91 -12.69 -3.11
CA ASP A 169 -7.70 -11.94 -4.06
C ASP A 169 -6.75 -11.25 -5.07
N ASN A 170 -7.01 -11.40 -6.37
CA ASN A 170 -6.19 -10.84 -7.44
C ASN A 170 -7.00 -10.04 -8.48
N TYR A 171 -8.29 -9.76 -8.23
CA TYR A 171 -9.12 -9.07 -9.23
C TYR A 171 -8.91 -7.55 -9.22
N ALA A 172 -8.45 -6.96 -8.12
CA ALA A 172 -8.44 -5.51 -7.91
C ALA A 172 -7.16 -4.79 -8.41
N ILE A 173 -6.17 -5.51 -8.93
CA ILE A 173 -4.98 -4.90 -9.56
C ILE A 173 -5.38 -4.11 -10.79
N ARG A 174 -4.88 -2.87 -10.86
CA ARG A 174 -5.09 -1.95 -11.97
C ARG A 174 -3.75 -1.68 -12.66
N GLY A 175 -3.80 -1.48 -13.97
CA GLY A 175 -2.64 -1.13 -14.78
C GLY A 175 -2.84 0.22 -15.47
N CYS A 176 -1.85 1.09 -15.38
CA CYS A 176 -1.83 2.41 -16.01
C CYS A 176 -0.50 2.67 -16.72
N PRO A 177 -0.44 3.59 -17.70
CA PRO A 177 0.84 4.09 -18.18
C PRO A 177 1.72 4.61 -17.03
N ILE A 178 3.02 4.33 -17.07
CA ILE A 178 3.96 4.63 -15.97
C ILE A 178 4.03 6.12 -15.61
N ASN A 179 3.65 7.02 -16.51
CA ASN A 179 3.62 8.46 -16.26
C ASN A 179 2.30 8.96 -15.64
N THR A 180 1.35 8.08 -15.37
CA THR A 180 0.09 8.41 -14.71
C THR A 180 0.33 8.84 -13.26
N THR A 181 -0.38 9.89 -12.84
CA THR A 181 -0.50 10.26 -11.43
C THR A 181 -1.78 9.71 -10.85
N ILE A 182 -1.73 9.09 -9.68
CA ILE A 182 -2.91 8.67 -8.91
C ILE A 182 -3.14 9.66 -7.77
N VAL A 183 -4.36 10.18 -7.64
CA VAL A 183 -4.77 10.99 -6.49
C VAL A 183 -5.72 10.18 -5.63
N MET A 184 -5.26 9.85 -4.42
CA MET A 184 -6.07 9.20 -3.40
C MET A 184 -6.61 10.23 -2.42
N GLN A 185 -7.89 10.17 -2.11
CA GLN A 185 -8.57 11.05 -1.17
C GLN A 185 -9.20 10.21 -0.08
N ILE A 186 -8.90 10.54 1.18
CA ILE A 186 -9.52 9.92 2.35
C ILE A 186 -10.54 10.89 2.93
N GLY A 187 -11.80 10.45 3.01
CA GLY A 187 -12.93 11.34 3.26
C GLY A 187 -13.27 12.24 2.07
N SER A 188 -14.23 13.13 2.29
CA SER A 188 -14.66 14.15 1.32
C SER A 188 -14.35 15.57 1.84
N PRO A 189 -13.98 16.51 0.96
CA PRO A 189 -13.84 17.92 1.31
C PRO A 189 -15.15 18.59 1.75
#